data_AF-A0A6M3JJJ5-F1
#
_entry.id   AF-A0A6M3JJJ5-F1
#
_cell.length_a   1.000
_cell.length_b   1.000
_cell.length_c   1.000
_cell.angle_alpha   90.00
_cell.angle_beta   90.00
_cell.angle_gamma   90.00
#
_symmetry.space_group_name_H-M   'P 1'
#
loop_
_entity.id
_entity.type
_entity.pdbx_description
1 polymer ?
#
loop_
_entity_poly.entity_id
_entity_poly.type
_entity_poly.pdbx_seq_one_letter_code
_entity_poly.pdbx_strand_id
1 'polypeptide(L)'
;MPQIGEIRQGREIGYKNDGKNIWQACELCGKERWVPLVKGIPAYKICNEEHIFQNTKIRSKEQGKRWSRENPERRRELNHKCWRNVKEEVITHYGNGKCACIKCGFADIRALSIDHINGGGSIHRHDIKRGGTSLYIWLRKNKYPEGFQTLCMNCQFIKRAENKECVGKNKKEK
;
A
#
# COMPACT_ATOMS: atom_id res chain seq x y z
N MET A 1 35.24 -19.17 21.32
CA MET A 1 34.34 -18.01 21.12
C MET A 1 33.73 -17.64 22.45
N PRO A 2 33.56 -16.33 22.74
CA PRO A 2 32.85 -15.90 23.93
C PRO A 2 31.39 -16.37 23.94
N GLN A 3 30.80 -16.53 25.12
CA GLN A 3 29.41 -16.92 25.29
C GLN A 3 28.50 -15.69 25.44
N ILE A 4 27.25 -15.79 24.99
CA ILE A 4 26.28 -14.69 25.18
C ILE A 4 26.08 -14.43 26.68
N GLY A 5 26.18 -13.17 27.07
CA GLY A 5 26.12 -12.73 28.47
C GLY A 5 27.48 -12.72 29.18
N GLU A 6 28.55 -13.19 28.54
CA GLU A 6 29.90 -13.13 29.09
C GLU A 6 30.34 -11.67 29.28
N ILE A 7 30.91 -11.35 30.45
CA ILE A 7 31.39 -10.00 30.78
C ILE A 7 32.91 -10.02 30.92
N ARG A 8 33.59 -9.11 30.22
CA ARG A 8 35.04 -8.92 30.27
C ARG A 8 35.42 -7.45 30.41
N GLN A 9 36.60 -7.18 30.96
CA GLN A 9 37.20 -5.86 30.93
C GLN A 9 37.70 -5.53 29.52
N GLY A 10 37.65 -4.26 29.13
CA GLY A 10 38.07 -3.82 27.80
C GLY A 10 39.52 -4.21 27.47
N ARG A 11 40.43 -4.15 28.46
CA ARG A 11 41.83 -4.56 28.28
C ARG A 11 41.99 -6.04 27.94
N GLU A 12 41.12 -6.91 28.47
CA GLU A 12 41.14 -8.37 28.22
C GLU A 12 40.71 -8.73 26.78
N ILE A 13 40.02 -7.81 26.10
CA ILE A 13 39.50 -8.00 24.74
C ILE A 13 40.19 -7.09 23.72
N GLY A 14 41.31 -6.45 24.10
CA GLY A 14 42.14 -5.63 23.21
C GLY A 14 41.69 -4.17 23.06
N TYR A 15 40.81 -3.66 23.92
CA TYR A 15 40.43 -2.25 23.94
C TYR A 15 41.40 -1.43 24.80
N LYS A 16 41.55 -0.14 24.47
CA LYS A 16 42.45 0.79 25.18
C LYS A 16 41.94 1.19 26.57
N ASN A 17 40.64 1.02 26.84
CA ASN A 17 40.01 1.36 28.11
C ASN A 17 39.71 0.10 28.93
N ASP A 18 39.47 0.28 30.22
CA ASP A 18 39.20 -0.80 31.17
C ASP A 18 37.71 -0.96 31.49
N GLY A 19 36.83 -0.43 30.63
CA GLY A 19 35.40 -0.53 30.82
C GLY A 19 34.92 -1.98 30.73
N LYS A 20 33.89 -2.34 31.51
CA LYS A 20 33.24 -3.64 31.37
C LYS A 20 32.47 -3.69 30.05
N ASN A 21 32.58 -4.80 29.33
CA ASN A 21 31.85 -5.10 28.11
C ASN A 21 31.14 -6.45 28.29
N ILE A 22 29.99 -6.61 27.64
CA ILE A 22 29.22 -7.85 27.60
C ILE A 22 29.17 -8.37 26.16
N TRP A 23 29.37 -9.67 25.97
CA TRP A 23 29.18 -10.31 24.67
C TRP A 23 27.69 -10.54 24.43
N GLN A 24 27.13 -9.93 23.39
CA GLN A 24 25.70 -10.01 23.10
C GLN A 24 25.42 -9.99 21.60
N ALA A 25 24.38 -10.71 21.20
CA ALA A 25 23.78 -10.64 19.87
C ALA A 25 22.98 -9.34 19.68
N CYS A 26 23.05 -8.76 18.48
CA CYS A 26 22.10 -7.75 18.03
C CYS A 26 20.67 -8.31 18.05
N GLU A 27 19.72 -7.58 18.67
CA GLU A 27 18.31 -7.99 18.73
C GLU A 27 17.61 -8.08 17.34
N LEU A 28 18.24 -7.58 16.27
CA LEU A 28 17.66 -7.56 14.92
C LEU A 28 18.34 -8.54 13.97
N CYS A 29 19.66 -8.46 13.83
CA CYS A 29 20.40 -9.28 12.87
C CYS A 29 21.10 -10.49 13.49
N GLY A 30 21.06 -10.66 14.81
CA GLY A 30 21.67 -11.78 15.52
C GLY A 30 23.20 -11.74 15.60
N LYS A 31 23.88 -10.82 14.90
CA LYS A 31 25.35 -10.70 14.94
C LYS A 31 25.84 -10.41 16.36
N GLU A 32 26.75 -11.24 16.83
CA GLU A 32 27.36 -11.16 18.16
C GLU A 32 28.52 -10.17 18.19
N ARG A 33 28.65 -9.43 19.30
CA ARG A 33 29.74 -8.46 19.51
C ARG A 33 29.92 -8.14 20.99
N TRP A 34 31.08 -7.58 21.33
CA TRP A 34 31.27 -6.89 22.61
C TRP A 34 30.49 -5.57 22.61
N VAL A 35 29.70 -5.36 23.65
CA VAL A 35 28.92 -4.14 23.88
C VAL A 35 29.33 -3.56 25.23
N PRO A 36 29.61 -2.25 25.34
CA PRO A 36 29.90 -1.64 26.63
C PRO A 36 28.77 -1.88 27.63
N LEU A 37 29.12 -2.28 28.85
CA LEU A 37 28.19 -2.50 29.94
C LEU A 37 28.16 -1.25 30.83
N VAL A 38 27.06 -0.53 30.81
CA VAL A 38 26.88 0.73 31.55
C VAL A 38 25.80 0.52 32.60
N LYS A 39 26.12 0.76 33.88
CA LYS A 39 25.20 0.54 35.02
C LYS A 39 24.56 -0.86 35.02
N GLY A 40 25.32 -1.88 34.64
CA GLY A 40 24.87 -3.28 34.63
C GLY A 40 23.98 -3.67 33.45
N ILE A 41 23.75 -2.78 32.47
CA ILE A 41 23.00 -3.08 31.25
C ILE A 41 23.85 -2.83 29.99
N PRO A 42 23.61 -3.58 28.90
CA PRO A 42 24.27 -3.32 27.62
C PRO A 42 23.89 -1.93 27.10
N ALA A 43 24.89 -1.13 26.73
CA ALA A 43 24.68 0.23 26.20
C ALA A 43 23.87 0.25 24.91
N TYR A 44 23.98 -0.80 24.08
CA TYR A 44 23.33 -0.89 22.78
C TYR A 44 22.73 -2.27 22.53
N LYS A 45 21.41 -2.30 22.31
CA LYS A 45 20.66 -3.53 21.97
C LYS A 45 20.86 -3.98 20.53
N ILE A 46 21.12 -3.04 19.63
CA ILE A 46 21.29 -3.29 18.19
C ILE A 46 22.66 -2.83 17.71
N CYS A 47 23.18 -3.44 16.66
CA CYS A 47 24.45 -3.03 16.06
C CYS A 47 24.31 -1.71 15.30
N ASN A 48 25.44 -1.06 15.02
CA ASN A 48 25.45 0.25 14.36
C ASN A 48 24.84 0.21 12.95
N GLU A 49 25.08 -0.86 12.20
CA GLU A 49 24.49 -1.07 10.86
C GLU A 49 22.95 -1.01 10.92
N GLU A 50 22.35 -1.80 11.81
CA GLU A 50 20.90 -1.84 11.99
C GLU A 50 20.35 -0.51 12.52
N HIS A 51 21.06 0.14 13.45
CA HIS A 51 20.67 1.45 13.96
C HIS A 51 20.66 2.51 12.84
N ILE A 52 21.68 2.53 11.99
CA ILE A 52 21.75 3.43 10.82
C ILE A 52 20.61 3.12 9.85
N PHE A 53 20.36 1.84 9.56
CA PHE A 53 19.29 1.42 8.67
C PHE A 53 17.91 1.87 9.16
N GLN A 54 17.60 1.61 10.43
CA GLN A 54 16.33 2.04 11.05
C GLN A 54 16.17 3.56 11.01
N ASN A 55 17.21 4.31 11.39
CA ASN A 55 17.16 5.78 11.35
C ASN A 55 17.00 6.32 9.92
N THR A 56 17.66 5.72 8.93
CA THR A 56 17.53 6.11 7.53
C THR A 56 16.10 5.90 7.05
N LYS A 57 15.48 4.77 7.43
CA LYS A 57 14.07 4.47 7.13
C LYS A 57 13.11 5.48 7.78
N ILE A 58 13.34 5.84 9.04
CA ILE A 58 12.56 6.86 9.75
C ILE A 58 12.69 8.22 9.05
N ARG A 59 13.92 8.66 8.76
CA ARG A 59 14.19 9.93 8.06
C ARG A 59 13.53 9.98 6.69
N SER A 60 13.63 8.93 5.89
CA SER A 60 12.98 8.83 4.59
C SER A 60 11.45 8.98 4.71
N LYS A 61 10.83 8.31 5.69
CA LYS A 61 9.40 8.42 5.94
C LYS A 61 8.98 9.84 6.35
N GLU A 62 9.73 10.48 7.23
CA GLU A 62 9.46 11.85 7.67
C GLU A 62 9.66 12.87 6.55
N GLN A 63 10.70 12.70 5.71
CA GLN A 63 10.88 13.51 4.50
C GLN A 63 9.72 13.36 3.53
N GLY A 64 9.22 12.14 3.29
CA GLY A 64 8.05 11.91 2.44
C GLY A 64 6.77 12.57 2.98
N LYS A 65 6.57 12.53 4.31
CA LYS A 65 5.47 13.27 4.97
C LYS A 65 5.64 14.78 4.83
N ARG A 66 6.85 15.29 5.05
CA ARG A 66 7.18 16.71 4.93
C ARG A 66 6.92 17.21 3.51
N TRP A 67 7.49 16.54 2.50
CA TRP A 67 7.25 16.85 1.10
C TRP A 67 5.74 16.87 0.77
N SER A 68 4.99 15.89 1.27
CA SER A 68 3.54 15.80 1.06
C SER A 68 2.75 16.96 1.68
N ARG A 69 3.23 17.52 2.80
CA ARG A 69 2.63 18.67 3.48
C ARG A 69 3.00 19.98 2.81
N GLU A 70 4.25 20.12 2.39
CA GLU A 70 4.78 21.31 1.72
C GLU A 70 4.33 21.42 0.26
N ASN A 71 3.97 20.30 -0.39
CA ASN A 71 3.62 20.25 -1.82
C ASN A 71 2.23 19.63 -2.08
N PRO A 72 1.14 20.15 -1.48
CA PRO A 72 -0.18 19.54 -1.59
C PRO A 72 -0.73 19.59 -3.03
N GLU A 73 -0.44 20.65 -3.79
CA GLU A 73 -0.87 20.81 -5.19
C GLU A 73 -0.15 19.85 -6.12
N ARG A 74 1.19 19.84 -6.07
CA ARG A 74 2.00 18.90 -6.85
C ARG A 74 1.65 17.45 -6.56
N ARG A 75 1.37 17.11 -5.28
CA ARG A 75 0.89 15.78 -4.91
C ARG A 75 -0.47 15.47 -5.53
N ARG A 76 -1.42 16.41 -5.51
CA ARG A 76 -2.72 16.25 -6.19
C ARG A 76 -2.53 16.03 -7.68
N GLU A 77 -1.72 16.84 -8.35
CA GLU A 77 -1.44 16.73 -9.78
C GLU A 77 -0.84 15.36 -10.14
N LEU A 78 0.19 14.91 -9.42
CA LEU A 78 0.79 13.59 -9.62
C LEU A 78 -0.23 12.45 -9.41
N ASN A 79 -1.06 12.56 -8.36
CA ASN A 79 -2.12 11.60 -8.11
C ASN A 79 -3.16 11.59 -9.24
N HIS A 80 -3.57 12.75 -9.74
CA HIS A 80 -4.49 12.87 -10.88
C HIS A 80 -3.91 12.25 -12.15
N LYS A 81 -2.63 12.50 -12.44
CA LYS A 81 -1.94 11.91 -13.59
C LYS A 81 -1.85 10.38 -13.47
N CYS A 82 -1.42 9.88 -12.30
CA CYS A 82 -1.34 8.44 -12.05
C CYS A 82 -2.71 7.76 -12.18
N TRP A 83 -3.75 8.36 -11.60
CA TRP A 83 -5.12 7.86 -11.69
C TRP A 83 -5.65 7.85 -13.12
N ARG A 84 -5.41 8.93 -13.89
CA ARG A 84 -5.84 9.01 -15.28
C ARG A 84 -5.27 7.84 -16.09
N ASN A 85 -3.97 7.57 -15.95
CA ASN A 85 -3.31 6.47 -16.65
C ASN A 85 -3.90 5.11 -16.25
N VAL A 86 -4.11 4.87 -14.95
CA VAL A 86 -4.73 3.61 -14.46
C VAL A 86 -6.15 3.46 -14.99
N LYS A 87 -6.92 4.56 -14.99
CA LYS A 87 -8.30 4.55 -15.48
C LYS A 87 -8.32 4.22 -16.97
N GLU A 88 -7.50 4.88 -17.78
CA GLU A 88 -7.40 4.65 -19.22
C GLU A 88 -7.01 3.22 -19.55
N GLU A 89 -6.00 2.67 -18.86
CA GLU A 89 -5.53 1.29 -18.99
C GLU A 89 -6.68 0.29 -18.75
N VAL A 90 -7.36 0.42 -17.60
CA VAL A 90 -8.44 -0.48 -17.20
C VAL A 90 -9.67 -0.34 -18.10
N ILE A 91 -10.06 0.89 -18.44
CA ILE A 91 -11.21 1.18 -19.30
C ILE A 91 -10.97 0.61 -20.71
N THR A 92 -9.76 0.73 -21.23
CA THR A 92 -9.39 0.18 -22.53
C THR A 92 -9.42 -1.35 -22.52
N HIS A 93 -8.91 -1.98 -21.45
CA HIS A 93 -8.94 -3.43 -21.29
C HIS A 93 -10.38 -3.97 -21.35
N TYR A 94 -11.29 -3.44 -20.53
CA TYR A 94 -12.70 -3.87 -20.48
C TYR A 94 -13.58 -3.23 -21.57
N GLY A 95 -13.00 -2.39 -22.43
CA GLY A 95 -13.64 -1.75 -23.56
C GLY A 95 -13.32 -2.41 -24.90
N ASN A 96 -12.95 -3.70 -24.89
CA ASN A 96 -12.53 -4.45 -26.07
C ASN A 96 -11.34 -3.79 -26.81
N GLY A 97 -10.35 -3.31 -26.05
CA GLY A 97 -9.18 -2.63 -26.59
C GLY A 97 -9.43 -1.18 -27.00
N LYS A 98 -10.61 -0.62 -26.74
CA LYS A 98 -10.96 0.78 -26.99
C LYS A 98 -11.30 1.49 -25.69
N CYS A 99 -10.86 2.73 -25.54
CA CYS A 99 -11.29 3.59 -24.45
C CYS A 99 -12.70 4.15 -24.75
N ALA A 100 -13.68 3.26 -24.83
CA ALA A 100 -15.05 3.59 -25.22
C ALA A 100 -16.08 2.66 -24.56
N CYS A 101 -17.30 3.16 -24.41
CA CYS A 101 -18.44 2.38 -23.98
C CYS A 101 -18.72 1.26 -24.99
N ILE A 102 -18.77 0.01 -24.54
CA ILE A 102 -19.02 -1.12 -25.43
C ILE A 102 -20.45 -1.16 -25.98
N LYS A 103 -21.40 -0.50 -25.31
CA LYS A 103 -22.83 -0.47 -25.70
C LYS A 103 -23.15 0.63 -26.73
N CYS A 104 -22.60 1.83 -26.56
CA CYS A 104 -22.98 2.99 -27.40
C CYS A 104 -21.80 3.71 -28.07
N GLY A 105 -20.56 3.26 -27.87
CA GLY A 105 -19.37 3.86 -28.51
C GLY A 105 -18.91 5.20 -27.93
N PHE A 106 -19.60 5.76 -26.92
CA PHE A 106 -19.17 7.00 -26.25
C PHE A 106 -17.72 6.87 -25.72
N ALA A 107 -16.86 7.84 -26.02
CA ALA A 107 -15.40 7.70 -25.82
C ALA A 107 -14.78 8.71 -24.82
N ASP A 108 -15.58 9.60 -24.21
CA ASP A 108 -15.03 10.52 -23.20
C ASP A 108 -14.82 9.79 -21.87
N ILE A 109 -13.54 9.51 -21.56
CA ILE A 109 -13.11 8.81 -20.35
C ILE A 109 -13.65 9.42 -19.04
N ARG A 110 -14.02 10.69 -19.03
CA ARG A 110 -14.61 11.35 -17.85
C ARG A 110 -15.97 10.75 -17.49
N ALA A 111 -16.73 10.29 -18.48
CA ALA A 111 -18.04 9.66 -18.31
C ALA A 111 -18.03 8.13 -18.49
N LEU A 112 -16.86 7.52 -18.67
CA LEU A 112 -16.69 6.07 -18.68
C LEU A 112 -16.46 5.52 -17.26
N SER A 113 -17.07 4.36 -16.99
CA SER A 113 -17.00 3.62 -15.75
C SER A 113 -16.85 2.12 -16.00
N ILE A 114 -16.42 1.40 -14.96
CA ILE A 114 -16.44 -0.06 -14.96
C ILE A 114 -17.76 -0.54 -14.35
N ASP A 115 -18.43 -1.40 -15.09
CA ASP A 115 -19.66 -2.07 -14.70
C ASP A 115 -19.44 -3.57 -14.50
N HIS A 116 -20.23 -4.17 -13.60
CA HIS A 116 -20.25 -5.62 -13.37
C HIS A 116 -21.26 -6.26 -14.31
N ILE A 117 -20.79 -7.17 -15.17
CA ILE A 117 -21.63 -7.82 -16.20
C ILE A 117 -22.85 -8.49 -15.56
N ASN A 118 -22.64 -9.28 -14.50
CA ASN A 118 -23.68 -10.03 -13.79
C ASN A 118 -24.35 -9.23 -12.65
N GLY A 119 -24.14 -7.92 -12.59
CA GLY A 119 -24.61 -7.09 -11.46
C GLY A 119 -23.81 -7.36 -10.18
N GLY A 120 -24.41 -7.10 -9.01
CA GLY A 120 -23.78 -7.41 -7.71
C GLY A 120 -22.62 -6.48 -7.30
N GLY A 121 -22.37 -5.40 -8.04
CA GLY A 121 -21.24 -4.50 -7.77
C GLY A 121 -21.23 -3.88 -6.37
N SER A 122 -22.40 -3.74 -5.73
CA SER A 122 -22.50 -3.27 -4.33
C SER A 122 -21.88 -4.27 -3.35
N ILE A 123 -22.19 -5.56 -3.52
CA ILE A 123 -21.68 -6.67 -2.71
C ILE A 123 -20.18 -6.81 -2.94
N HIS A 124 -19.76 -6.89 -4.20
CA HIS A 124 -18.33 -7.00 -4.51
C HIS A 124 -17.53 -5.86 -3.88
N ARG A 125 -17.97 -4.59 -4.04
CA ARG A 125 -17.29 -3.43 -3.44
C ARG A 125 -17.26 -3.47 -1.90
N HIS A 126 -18.30 -4.01 -1.28
CA HIS A 126 -18.34 -4.25 0.16
C HIS A 126 -17.29 -5.30 0.56
N ASP A 127 -17.27 -6.45 -0.10
CA ASP A 127 -16.40 -7.59 0.22
C ASP A 127 -14.92 -7.23 0.07
N ILE A 128 -14.56 -6.58 -1.04
CA ILE A 128 -13.17 -6.17 -1.26
C ILE A 128 -12.80 -4.89 -0.52
N LYS A 129 -13.76 -4.23 0.16
CA LYS A 129 -13.63 -2.93 0.82
C LYS A 129 -12.98 -1.86 -0.07
N ARG A 130 -13.34 -1.84 -1.35
CA ARG A 130 -12.78 -0.92 -2.36
C ARG A 130 -13.88 -0.34 -3.24
N GLY A 131 -13.82 0.98 -3.44
CA GLY A 131 -14.71 1.75 -4.32
C GLY A 131 -13.95 2.84 -5.08
N GLY A 132 -14.58 3.40 -6.12
CA GLY A 132 -14.00 4.44 -6.96
C GLY A 132 -12.62 4.04 -7.50
N THR A 133 -11.63 4.93 -7.36
CA THR A 133 -10.24 4.73 -7.79
C THR A 133 -9.61 3.42 -7.30
N SER A 134 -9.93 2.98 -6.08
CA SER A 134 -9.33 1.76 -5.52
C SER A 134 -9.79 0.48 -6.24
N LEU A 135 -10.96 0.48 -6.88
CA LEU A 135 -11.42 -0.63 -7.72
C LEU A 135 -10.54 -0.77 -8.97
N TYR A 136 -10.24 0.33 -9.66
CA TYR A 136 -9.37 0.32 -10.84
C TYR A 136 -7.97 -0.22 -10.52
N ILE A 137 -7.39 0.22 -9.40
CA ILE A 137 -6.10 -0.28 -8.92
C ILE A 137 -6.18 -1.78 -8.60
N TRP A 138 -7.30 -2.23 -8.01
CA TRP A 138 -7.51 -3.64 -7.71
C TRP A 138 -7.60 -4.48 -8.99
N LEU A 139 -8.36 -4.03 -10.00
CA LEU A 139 -8.48 -4.73 -11.28
C LEU A 139 -7.11 -4.93 -11.93
N ARG A 140 -6.29 -3.88 -11.98
CA ARG A 140 -4.92 -3.97 -12.49
C ARG A 140 -4.05 -4.94 -11.67
N LYS A 141 -4.09 -4.84 -10.34
CA LYS A 141 -3.29 -5.70 -9.46
C LYS A 141 -3.67 -7.19 -9.56
N ASN A 142 -4.92 -7.49 -9.87
CA ASN A 142 -5.43 -8.85 -10.04
C ASN A 142 -5.39 -9.31 -11.50
N LYS A 143 -4.57 -8.68 -12.35
CA LYS A 143 -4.36 -9.06 -13.75
C LYS A 143 -5.65 -9.10 -14.58
N TYR A 144 -6.57 -8.17 -14.33
CA TYR A 144 -7.79 -7.99 -15.10
C TYR A 144 -8.72 -9.22 -15.11
N PRO A 145 -9.34 -9.56 -13.96
CA PRO A 145 -10.28 -10.67 -13.91
C PRO A 145 -11.51 -10.44 -14.81
N GLU A 146 -12.12 -11.51 -15.29
CA GLU A 146 -13.37 -11.45 -16.06
C GLU A 146 -14.56 -10.96 -15.22
N GLY A 147 -15.69 -10.70 -15.88
CA GLY A 147 -16.95 -10.27 -15.23
C GLY A 147 -17.15 -8.76 -15.15
N PHE A 148 -16.28 -7.99 -15.79
CA PHE A 148 -16.36 -6.52 -15.87
C PHE A 148 -16.45 -6.04 -17.32
N GLN A 149 -17.07 -4.88 -17.52
CA GLN A 149 -17.21 -4.23 -18.82
C GLN A 149 -17.10 -2.71 -18.70
N THR A 150 -16.61 -2.06 -19.76
CA THR A 150 -16.59 -0.60 -19.85
C THR A 150 -17.92 -0.07 -20.39
N LEU A 151 -18.61 0.75 -19.60
CA LEU A 151 -19.82 1.46 -20.02
C LEU A 151 -19.70 2.96 -19.78
N CYS A 152 -20.47 3.76 -20.51
CA CYS A 152 -20.73 5.13 -20.10
C CYS A 152 -21.77 5.15 -18.97
N MET A 153 -21.75 6.18 -18.14
CA MET A 153 -22.66 6.30 -17.00
C MET A 153 -24.14 6.17 -17.40
N ASN A 154 -24.54 6.70 -18.56
CA ASN A 154 -25.91 6.58 -19.06
C ASN A 154 -26.27 5.12 -19.39
N CYS A 155 -25.42 4.41 -20.13
CA CYS A 155 -25.62 3.00 -20.43
C CYS A 155 -25.62 2.13 -19.18
N GLN A 156 -24.79 2.45 -18.19
CA GLN A 156 -24.78 1.77 -16.90
C GLN A 156 -26.09 2.00 -16.13
N PHE A 157 -26.62 3.23 -16.09
CA PHE A 157 -27.91 3.50 -15.45
C PHE A 157 -29.08 2.83 -16.17
N ILE A 158 -29.08 2.83 -17.50
CA ILE A 158 -30.07 2.12 -18.31
C ILE A 158 -30.04 0.62 -17.98
N LYS A 159 -28.86 -0.01 -18.02
CA LYS A 159 -28.70 -1.42 -17.63
C LYS A 159 -29.23 -1.70 -16.23
N ARG A 160 -28.89 -0.84 -15.27
CA ARG A 160 -29.35 -0.98 -13.87
C ARG A 160 -30.88 -0.96 -13.78
N ALA A 161 -31.53 -0.08 -14.55
CA ALA A 161 -32.99 0.03 -14.58
C ALA A 161 -33.64 -1.17 -15.30
N GLU A 162 -33.13 -1.55 -16.47
CA GLU A 162 -33.59 -2.71 -17.26
C GLU A 162 -33.48 -4.01 -16.46
N ASN A 163 -32.35 -4.22 -15.79
CA ASN A 163 -32.06 -5.42 -15.01
C ASN A 163 -32.63 -5.39 -13.58
N LYS A 164 -33.30 -4.30 -13.17
CA LYS A 164 -33.81 -4.10 -11.80
C LYS A 164 -32.74 -4.35 -10.72
N GLU A 165 -31.50 -3.93 -10.99
CA GLU A 165 -30.34 -4.08 -10.09
C GLU A 165 -30.44 -3.18 -8.84
N CYS A 166 -31.49 -2.36 -8.73
CA CYS A 166 -31.82 -1.59 -7.55
C CYS A 166 -32.22 -2.50 -6.38
N VAL A 167 -31.34 -2.59 -5.37
CA VAL A 167 -31.63 -3.22 -4.09
C VAL A 167 -32.66 -2.37 -3.33
N GLY A 168 -33.93 -2.58 -3.63
CA GLY A 168 -35.07 -2.12 -2.86
C GLY A 168 -35.81 -3.30 -2.24
N LYS A 169 -35.25 -3.87 -1.18
CA LYS A 169 -35.97 -4.65 -0.15
C LYS A 169 -35.36 -4.19 1.18
N ASN A 170 -36.07 -3.41 2.01
CA ASN A 170 -37.30 -3.81 2.68
C ASN A 170 -38.37 -2.70 2.64
N LYS A 171 -39.45 -2.90 1.88
CA LYS A 171 -40.77 -2.49 2.38
C LYS A 171 -41.09 -3.48 3.50
N LYS A 172 -41.00 -3.06 4.76
CA LYS A 172 -41.70 -3.78 5.83
C LYS A 172 -43.17 -3.56 5.54
N GLU A 173 -43.84 -4.61 5.08
CA GLU A 173 -45.30 -4.69 5.15
C GLU A 173 -45.66 -4.52 6.63
N LYS A 174 -46.43 -3.47 6.93
CA LYS A 174 -47.14 -3.28 8.19
C LYS A 174 -48.60 -3.59 7.92
#